data_AF-A0A7C3Z3B6-F1
#
_entry.id   AF-A0A7C3Z3B6-F1
#
_cell.length_a   1.000
_cell.length_b   1.000
_cell.length_c   1.000
_cell.angle_alpha   90.00
_cell.angle_beta   90.00
_cell.angle_gamma   90.00
#
_symmetry.space_group_name_H-M   'P 1'
#
loop_
_entity.id
_entity.type
_entity.pdbx_description
1 polymer ?
#
loop_
_entity_poly.entity_id
_entity_poly.type
_entity_poly.pdbx_seq_one_letter_code
_entity_poly.pdbx_strand_id
1 'polypeptide(L)'
;MQTPIVLTAFGTTSQARQTYDFMDDLIREAFPGQEILWAFSSRMVRDRLRHKRKFEAKHPHEVLKDLYDQGHVWAVVQSIHLLCGHEFYRLLEEVKSLPIRTSIGLPLFSSYADYRQLAQALQLGDSLARGEAQVLVGHGTDHPSWSSYPALENILREFYGQGIFVGVVEGHPSRKQVVRAVLQAGFRRVRLIPLMIVAGVHFIEDLCDNNDSW
;
A
#
# COMPACT_ATOMS: atom_id res chain seq x y z
N MET A 1 16.68 9.50 -25.03
CA MET A 1 15.85 8.44 -24.42
C MET A 1 15.05 9.07 -23.29
N GLN A 2 13.76 8.77 -23.19
CA GLN A 2 12.95 9.22 -22.05
C GLN A 2 13.33 8.42 -20.80
N THR A 3 13.18 9.00 -19.60
CA THR A 3 13.61 8.39 -18.33
C THR A 3 12.63 7.30 -17.88
N PRO A 4 12.98 6.00 -17.94
CA PRO A 4 12.07 4.91 -17.63
C PRO A 4 11.52 5.02 -16.19
N ILE A 5 10.27 4.59 -16.03
CA ILE A 5 9.58 4.52 -14.74
C ILE A 5 9.46 3.06 -14.32
N VAL A 6 9.99 2.73 -13.14
CA VAL A 6 9.91 1.42 -12.53
C VAL A 6 8.94 1.49 -11.35
N LEU A 7 7.77 0.89 -11.51
CA LEU A 7 6.76 0.75 -10.47
C LEU A 7 7.12 -0.45 -9.59
N THR A 8 7.23 -0.21 -8.29
CA THR A 8 7.69 -1.23 -7.32
C THR A 8 6.62 -1.49 -6.27
N ALA A 9 6.13 -2.73 -6.24
CA ALA A 9 5.10 -3.16 -5.28
C ALA A 9 5.56 -4.40 -4.51
N PHE A 10 4.95 -4.69 -3.37
CA PHE A 10 5.16 -5.98 -2.70
C PHE A 10 4.75 -7.16 -3.61
N GLY A 11 3.62 -6.99 -4.30
CA GLY A 11 3.04 -7.97 -5.21
C GLY A 11 1.93 -8.80 -4.56
N THR A 12 1.13 -9.48 -5.40
CA THR A 12 0.10 -10.42 -4.95
C THR A 12 0.02 -11.63 -5.86
N THR A 13 -0.49 -12.74 -5.34
CA THR A 13 -0.76 -13.97 -6.09
C THR A 13 -2.24 -14.22 -6.33
N SER A 14 -3.11 -13.28 -5.95
CA SER A 14 -4.58 -13.38 -6.03
C SER A 14 -5.17 -12.54 -7.19
N GLN A 15 -6.51 -12.56 -7.30
CA GLN A 15 -7.28 -11.69 -8.21
C GLN A 15 -7.01 -10.19 -8.00
N ALA A 16 -6.45 -9.83 -6.85
CA ALA A 16 -6.13 -8.46 -6.49
C ALA A 16 -4.99 -7.84 -7.36
N ARG A 17 -4.50 -8.58 -8.37
CA ARG A 17 -3.70 -8.04 -9.48
C ARG A 17 -4.47 -7.04 -10.36
N GLN A 18 -5.80 -7.16 -10.43
CA GLN A 18 -6.63 -6.19 -11.16
C GLN A 18 -6.42 -4.75 -10.68
N THR A 19 -6.08 -4.57 -9.39
CA THR A 19 -5.71 -3.25 -8.85
C THR A 19 -4.42 -2.72 -9.49
N TYR A 20 -3.41 -3.56 -9.69
CA TYR A 20 -2.17 -3.15 -10.36
C TYR A 20 -2.39 -2.90 -11.84
N ASP A 21 -3.22 -3.70 -12.51
CA ASP A 21 -3.56 -3.48 -13.92
C ASP A 21 -4.29 -2.13 -14.09
N PHE A 22 -5.25 -1.81 -13.22
CA PHE A 22 -5.91 -0.50 -13.19
C PHE A 22 -4.94 0.67 -12.93
N MET A 23 -3.98 0.49 -12.01
CA MET A 23 -2.95 1.51 -11.78
C MET A 23 -2.02 1.68 -12.98
N ASP A 24 -1.67 0.58 -13.66
CA ASP A 24 -0.83 0.61 -14.87
C ASP A 24 -1.51 1.41 -15.99
N ASP A 25 -2.81 1.20 -16.22
CA ASP A 25 -3.59 1.94 -17.20
C ASP A 25 -3.57 3.46 -16.91
N LEU A 26 -3.85 3.86 -15.66
CA LEU A 26 -3.82 5.27 -15.25
C LEU A 26 -2.44 5.91 -15.40
N ILE A 27 -1.37 5.18 -15.05
CA ILE A 27 0.00 5.69 -15.12
C ILE A 27 0.43 5.81 -16.59
N ARG A 28 0.08 4.83 -17.44
CA ARG A 28 0.38 4.89 -18.88
C ARG A 28 -0.36 6.03 -19.58
N GLU A 29 -1.60 6.31 -19.16
CA GLU A 29 -2.36 7.46 -19.66
C GLU A 29 -1.71 8.79 -19.23
N ALA A 30 -1.23 8.88 -17.99
CA ALA A 30 -0.56 10.09 -17.48
C ALA A 30 0.84 10.32 -18.07
N PHE A 31 1.53 9.26 -18.50
CA PHE A 31 2.89 9.32 -19.04
C PHE A 31 3.00 8.66 -20.43
N PRO A 32 2.34 9.23 -21.46
CA PRO A 32 2.32 8.64 -22.78
C PRO A 32 3.72 8.63 -23.41
N GLY A 33 4.11 7.48 -23.96
CA GLY A 33 5.42 7.29 -24.60
C GLY A 33 6.57 6.95 -23.62
N GLN A 34 6.31 7.02 -22.32
CA GLN A 34 7.28 6.65 -21.30
C GLN A 34 7.35 5.13 -21.13
N GLU A 35 8.57 4.57 -21.08
CA GLU A 35 8.74 3.17 -20.72
C GLU A 35 8.37 2.96 -19.24
N ILE A 36 7.33 2.16 -19.00
CA ILE A 36 6.81 1.82 -17.68
C ILE A 36 6.97 0.33 -17.44
N LEU A 37 7.74 -0.02 -16.41
CA LEU A 37 8.10 -1.37 -16.02
C LEU A 37 7.59 -1.66 -14.60
N TRP A 38 7.16 -2.89 -14.35
CA TRP A 38 6.74 -3.35 -13.03
C TRP A 38 7.78 -4.28 -12.41
N ALA A 39 8.04 -4.08 -11.12
CA ALA A 39 8.88 -4.93 -10.31
C ALA A 39 8.19 -5.27 -8.98
N PHE A 40 8.49 -6.45 -8.44
CA PHE A 40 7.87 -6.95 -7.21
C PHE A 40 8.92 -7.32 -6.17
N SER A 41 8.81 -6.80 -4.94
CA SER A 41 9.81 -7.06 -3.88
C SER A 41 9.65 -8.44 -3.22
N SER A 42 8.44 -9.00 -3.18
CA SER A 42 8.21 -10.30 -2.51
C SER A 42 8.73 -11.47 -3.33
N ARG A 43 9.73 -12.19 -2.78
CA ARG A 43 10.26 -13.44 -3.35
C ARG A 43 9.18 -14.50 -3.52
N MET A 44 8.37 -14.73 -2.49
CA MET A 44 7.29 -15.73 -2.54
C MET A 44 6.25 -15.43 -3.63
N VAL A 45 5.90 -14.15 -3.81
CA VAL A 45 4.98 -13.74 -4.88
C VAL A 45 5.62 -13.98 -6.25
N ARG A 46 6.89 -13.59 -6.43
CA ARG A 46 7.63 -13.80 -7.68
C ARG A 46 7.71 -15.29 -8.05
N ASP A 47 8.07 -16.15 -7.10
CA ASP A 47 8.18 -17.60 -7.34
C ASP A 47 6.84 -18.19 -7.76
N ARG A 48 5.76 -17.83 -7.06
CA ARG A 48 4.40 -18.27 -7.43
C ARG A 48 3.95 -17.74 -8.79
N LEU A 49 4.29 -16.50 -9.16
CA LEU A 49 3.94 -15.92 -10.47
C LEU A 49 4.71 -16.59 -11.62
N ARG A 50 5.99 -16.90 -11.43
CA ARG A 50 6.81 -17.65 -12.41
C ARG A 50 6.19 -19.01 -12.72
N HIS A 51 5.73 -19.73 -11.71
CA HIS A 51 5.10 -21.04 -11.88
C HIS A 51 3.72 -20.99 -12.56
N LYS A 52 2.89 -19.97 -12.31
CA LYS A 52 1.49 -19.96 -12.76
C LYS A 52 1.27 -19.38 -14.17
N ARG A 53 2.10 -18.44 -14.64
CA ARG A 53 1.70 -17.59 -15.80
C ARG A 53 2.77 -17.31 -16.86
N LYS A 54 3.97 -17.91 -16.82
CA LYS A 54 5.10 -17.52 -17.69
C LYS A 54 5.40 -16.00 -17.68
N PHE A 55 4.92 -15.28 -16.67
CA PHE A 55 5.20 -13.86 -16.46
C PHE A 55 6.42 -13.79 -15.55
N GLU A 56 7.55 -13.33 -16.08
CA GLU A 56 8.74 -13.12 -15.27
C GLU A 56 8.56 -11.88 -14.40
N ALA A 57 7.98 -12.08 -13.22
CA ALA A 57 8.01 -11.06 -12.17
C ALA A 57 9.47 -10.84 -11.74
N LYS A 58 10.06 -9.74 -12.22
CA LYS A 58 11.42 -9.32 -11.88
C LYS A 58 11.42 -8.57 -10.55
N HIS A 59 12.50 -8.73 -9.82
CA HIS A 59 12.81 -7.92 -8.66
C HIS A 59 13.24 -6.51 -9.09
N PRO A 60 13.07 -5.47 -8.25
CA PRO A 60 13.53 -4.12 -8.57
C PRO A 60 14.99 -4.06 -9.04
N HIS A 61 15.89 -4.82 -8.40
CA HIS A 61 17.30 -4.85 -8.78
C HIS A 61 17.54 -5.45 -10.19
N GLU A 62 16.76 -6.45 -10.59
CA GLU A 62 16.87 -7.10 -11.91
C GLU A 62 16.45 -6.09 -12.99
N VAL A 63 15.31 -5.41 -12.79
CA VAL A 63 14.80 -4.41 -13.75
C VAL A 63 15.77 -3.25 -13.93
N LEU A 64 16.30 -2.71 -12.83
CA LEU A 64 17.22 -1.59 -12.88
C LEU A 64 18.58 -1.97 -13.48
N LYS A 65 19.05 -3.20 -13.24
CA LYS A 65 20.24 -3.73 -13.91
C LYS A 65 20.04 -3.84 -15.42
N ASP A 66 18.90 -4.38 -15.85
CA ASP A 66 18.60 -4.51 -17.28
C ASP A 66 18.56 -3.15 -17.97
N LEU A 67 17.95 -2.14 -17.34
CA LEU A 67 17.93 -0.76 -17.84
C LEU A 67 19.34 -0.19 -17.97
N TYR A 68 20.20 -0.42 -16.98
CA TYR A 68 21.61 0.00 -17.03
C TYR A 68 22.35 -0.65 -18.20
N ASP A 69 22.19 -1.97 -18.37
CA ASP A 69 22.84 -2.75 -19.43
C ASP A 69 22.33 -2.33 -20.83
N GLN A 70 21.10 -1.81 -20.93
CA GLN A 70 20.52 -1.21 -22.14
C GLN A 70 21.01 0.23 -22.41
N GLY A 71 21.82 0.81 -21.52
CA GLY A 71 22.41 2.14 -21.66
C GLY A 71 21.60 3.27 -21.01
N HIS A 72 20.59 2.98 -20.20
CA HIS A 72 19.90 4.01 -19.42
C HIS A 72 20.79 4.51 -18.28
N VAL A 73 20.99 5.83 -18.24
CA VAL A 73 21.78 6.50 -17.20
C VAL A 73 20.94 6.89 -15.97
N TRP A 74 19.62 6.94 -16.11
CA TRP A 74 18.69 7.37 -15.07
C TRP A 74 17.35 6.63 -15.17
N ALA A 75 16.76 6.26 -14.04
CA ALA A 75 15.41 5.75 -13.93
C ALA A 75 14.65 6.40 -12.75
N VAL A 76 13.33 6.52 -12.87
CA VAL A 76 12.44 6.85 -11.75
C VAL A 76 11.93 5.55 -11.15
N VAL A 77 12.02 5.40 -9.82
CA VAL A 77 11.49 4.25 -9.10
C VAL A 77 10.32 4.72 -8.24
N GLN A 78 9.09 4.40 -8.63
CA GLN A 78 7.92 4.76 -7.82
C GLN A 78 7.58 3.62 -6.88
N SER A 79 7.52 3.92 -5.58
CA SER A 79 7.06 2.98 -4.58
C SER A 79 5.54 2.93 -4.53
N ILE A 80 4.97 1.72 -4.58
CA ILE A 80 3.53 1.44 -4.44
C ILE A 80 3.22 0.89 -3.03
N HIS A 81 4.01 1.28 -2.03
CA HIS A 81 3.75 0.94 -0.63
C HIS A 81 2.85 1.98 0.04
N LEU A 82 2.15 1.57 1.09
CA LEU A 82 1.46 2.51 1.97
C LEU A 82 2.45 3.28 2.85
N LEU A 83 3.41 2.59 3.45
CA LEU A 83 4.26 3.11 4.51
C LEU A 83 5.71 3.25 4.07
N CYS A 84 6.40 4.23 4.62
CA CYS A 84 7.87 4.26 4.73
C CYS A 84 8.36 3.23 5.76
N GLY A 85 8.00 1.96 5.56
CA GLY A 85 8.30 0.84 6.44
C GLY A 85 9.48 -0.01 5.94
N HIS A 86 9.64 -1.20 6.54
CA HIS A 86 10.71 -2.13 6.18
C HIS A 86 10.83 -2.38 4.66
N GLU A 87 9.72 -2.61 3.96
CA GLU A 87 9.73 -2.88 2.51
C GLU A 87 10.25 -1.70 1.69
N PHE A 88 9.89 -0.47 2.07
CA PHE A 88 10.40 0.73 1.40
C PHE A 88 11.90 0.92 1.66
N TYR A 89 12.36 0.76 2.90
CA TYR A 89 13.79 0.88 3.22
C TYR A 89 14.63 -0.21 2.55
N ARG A 90 14.12 -1.45 2.44
CA ARG A 90 14.80 -2.49 1.67
C ARG A 90 14.93 -2.10 0.19
N LEU A 91 13.86 -1.56 -0.40
CA LEU A 91 13.91 -1.03 -1.77
C LEU A 91 14.99 0.06 -1.90
N LEU A 92 15.10 0.99 -0.95
CA LEU A 92 16.14 2.03 -0.97
C LEU A 92 17.54 1.42 -1.00
N GLU A 93 17.83 0.44 -0.15
CA GLU A 93 19.14 -0.22 -0.09
C GLU A 93 19.45 -0.99 -1.38
N GLU A 94 18.46 -1.70 -1.93
CA GLU A 94 18.61 -2.43 -3.19
C GLU A 94 18.93 -1.49 -4.35
N VAL A 95 18.18 -0.41 -4.47
CA VAL A 95 18.35 0.57 -5.56
C VAL A 95 19.69 1.30 -5.43
N LYS A 96 20.11 1.63 -4.20
CA LYS A 96 21.38 2.32 -3.93
C LYS A 96 22.61 1.50 -4.31
N SER A 97 22.48 0.17 -4.35
CA SER A 97 23.58 -0.74 -4.71
C SER A 97 23.90 -0.78 -6.21
N LEU A 98 23.10 -0.11 -7.06
CA LEU A 98 23.22 -0.18 -8.51
C LEU A 98 23.86 1.08 -9.12
N PRO A 99 24.55 0.93 -10.28
CA PRO A 99 25.25 2.04 -10.93
C PRO A 99 24.32 3.03 -11.66
N ILE A 100 23.09 2.62 -12.00
CA ILE A 100 22.11 3.52 -12.61
C ILE A 100 21.66 4.57 -11.60
N ARG A 101 21.65 5.86 -12.01
CA ARG A 101 21.09 6.91 -11.17
C ARG A 101 19.59 6.65 -10.98
N THR A 102 19.08 6.88 -9.78
CA THR A 102 17.64 6.74 -9.51
C THR A 102 17.06 7.94 -8.78
N SER A 103 15.79 8.22 -9.08
CA SER A 103 14.95 9.10 -8.28
C SER A 103 13.80 8.27 -7.73
N ILE A 104 13.63 8.27 -6.41
CA ILE A 104 12.69 7.36 -5.74
C ILE A 104 11.48 8.15 -5.25
N GLY A 105 10.30 7.76 -5.72
CA GLY A 105 9.02 8.27 -5.25
C GLY A 105 8.67 7.70 -3.89
N LEU A 106 8.18 8.56 -2.99
CA LEU A 106 7.82 8.17 -1.63
C LEU A 106 6.51 7.35 -1.60
N PRO A 107 6.32 6.49 -0.58
CA PRO A 107 5.06 5.78 -0.29
C PRO A 107 3.87 6.73 -0.04
N LEU A 108 2.66 6.16 0.04
CA LEU A 108 1.43 6.95 0.20
C LEU A 108 1.39 7.76 1.51
N PHE A 109 1.89 7.24 2.63
CA PHE A 109 1.84 7.87 3.95
C PHE A 109 3.18 8.54 4.28
N SER A 110 3.49 9.62 3.56
CA SER A 110 4.82 10.25 3.62
C SER A 110 4.84 11.64 4.24
N SER A 111 3.94 12.52 3.81
CA SER A 111 3.83 13.89 4.31
C SER A 111 2.42 14.18 4.80
N TYR A 112 2.26 15.17 5.67
CA TYR A 112 0.93 15.63 6.13
C TYR A 112 -0.03 15.94 4.97
N ALA A 113 0.48 16.49 3.86
CA ALA A 113 -0.30 16.76 2.66
C ALA A 113 -0.82 15.47 2.00
N ASP A 114 -0.04 14.39 2.01
CA ASP A 114 -0.45 13.09 1.46
C ASP A 114 -1.57 12.47 2.30
N TYR A 115 -1.49 12.56 3.63
CA TYR A 115 -2.59 12.09 4.50
C TYR A 115 -3.89 12.86 4.25
N ARG A 116 -3.83 14.18 4.02
CA ARG A 116 -5.02 14.98 3.71
C ARG A 116 -5.59 14.63 2.33
N GLN A 117 -4.75 14.44 1.32
CA GLN A 117 -5.17 14.00 -0.01
C GLN A 117 -5.82 12.62 0.05
N LEU A 118 -5.24 11.69 0.81
CA LEU A 118 -5.83 10.38 1.05
C LEU A 118 -7.19 10.49 1.76
N ALA A 119 -7.28 11.32 2.82
CA ALA A 119 -8.53 11.53 3.52
C ALA A 119 -9.63 11.98 2.56
N GLN A 120 -9.34 12.91 1.65
CA GLN A 120 -10.27 13.34 0.60
C GLN A 120 -10.61 12.24 -0.40
N ALA A 121 -9.61 11.46 -0.84
CA ALA A 121 -9.80 10.38 -1.80
C ALA A 121 -10.66 9.22 -1.28
N LEU A 122 -10.64 8.95 0.03
CA LEU A 122 -11.40 7.86 0.64
C LEU A 122 -12.92 8.10 0.69
N GLN A 123 -13.37 9.36 0.59
CA GLN A 123 -14.80 9.73 0.54
C GLN A 123 -15.68 9.03 1.60
N LEU A 124 -15.22 9.00 2.86
CA LEU A 124 -15.86 8.23 3.94
C LEU A 124 -17.17 8.84 4.48
N GLY A 125 -17.70 9.91 3.89
CA GLY A 125 -18.81 10.70 4.46
C GLY A 125 -20.14 9.95 4.59
N ASP A 126 -20.43 9.00 3.71
CA ASP A 126 -21.79 8.45 3.54
C ASP A 126 -22.21 7.42 4.61
N SER A 127 -21.27 6.82 5.34
CA SER A 127 -21.56 5.75 6.33
C SER A 127 -21.92 6.30 7.71
N LEU A 128 -21.32 7.41 8.14
CA LEU A 128 -21.54 7.98 9.47
C LEU A 128 -22.98 8.47 9.68
N ALA A 129 -23.65 8.90 8.60
CA ALA A 129 -25.05 9.29 8.60
C ALA A 129 -26.01 8.16 9.04
N ARG A 130 -25.57 6.89 9.01
CA ARG A 130 -26.36 5.72 9.45
C ARG A 130 -26.08 5.28 10.90
N GLY A 131 -25.32 6.05 11.67
CA GLY A 131 -24.94 5.68 13.05
C GLY A 131 -24.02 4.46 13.10
N GLU A 132 -23.21 4.28 12.06
CA GLU A 132 -22.24 3.20 11.90
C GLU A 132 -20.83 3.81 11.99
N ALA A 133 -19.96 3.24 12.83
CA ALA A 133 -18.55 3.62 12.84
C ALA A 133 -17.82 2.99 11.65
N GLN A 134 -16.77 3.64 11.16
CA GLN A 134 -15.91 3.10 10.11
C GLN A 134 -14.56 2.74 10.70
N VAL A 135 -14.15 1.51 10.48
CA VAL A 135 -12.90 0.97 11.00
C VAL A 135 -12.02 0.59 9.82
N LEU A 136 -10.99 1.38 9.58
CA LEU A 136 -9.99 1.09 8.57
C LEU A 136 -8.95 0.14 9.16
N VAL A 137 -8.74 -0.99 8.52
CA VAL A 137 -7.85 -2.05 9.02
C VAL A 137 -6.66 -2.18 8.09
N GLY A 138 -5.46 -1.89 8.57
CA GLY A 138 -4.20 -2.14 7.86
C GLY A 138 -3.55 -3.46 8.30
N HIS A 139 -2.47 -3.86 7.64
CA HIS A 139 -1.68 -5.01 8.09
C HIS A 139 -0.97 -4.72 9.43
N GLY A 140 -0.43 -3.52 9.58
CA GLY A 140 0.44 -3.17 10.70
C GLY A 140 1.92 -3.43 10.44
N THR A 141 2.77 -3.00 11.37
CA THR A 141 4.23 -3.12 11.28
C THR A 141 4.87 -2.92 12.66
N ASP A 142 6.00 -3.57 12.88
CA ASP A 142 6.94 -3.34 13.99
C ASP A 142 7.93 -2.20 13.71
N HIS A 143 8.00 -1.70 12.47
CA HIS A 143 8.81 -0.55 12.09
C HIS A 143 8.29 0.75 12.74
N PRO A 144 9.15 1.75 13.05
CA PRO A 144 8.72 3.05 13.59
C PRO A 144 7.63 3.79 12.79
N SER A 145 7.42 3.42 11.53
CA SER A 145 6.31 3.91 10.69
C SER A 145 4.93 3.46 11.18
N TRP A 146 4.81 2.61 12.20
CA TRP A 146 3.53 2.25 12.85
C TRP A 146 2.74 3.49 13.30
N SER A 147 3.44 4.57 13.65
CA SER A 147 2.86 5.86 14.05
C SER A 147 1.96 6.49 12.96
N SER A 148 2.09 6.03 11.72
CA SER A 148 1.25 6.45 10.59
C SER A 148 -0.22 6.07 10.78
N TYR A 149 -0.53 4.95 11.43
CA TYR A 149 -1.91 4.51 11.65
C TYR A 149 -2.70 5.45 12.58
N PRO A 150 -2.23 5.79 13.80
CA PRO A 150 -2.92 6.76 14.64
C PRO A 150 -2.87 8.19 14.05
N ALA A 151 -1.82 8.55 13.32
CA ALA A 151 -1.79 9.84 12.60
C ALA A 151 -2.88 9.93 11.54
N LEU A 152 -3.09 8.86 10.77
CA LEU A 152 -4.18 8.75 9.80
C LEU A 152 -5.53 8.83 10.49
N GLU A 153 -5.74 8.11 11.59
CA GLU A 153 -7.00 8.18 12.36
C GLU A 153 -7.33 9.62 12.76
N ASN A 154 -6.35 10.34 13.32
CA ASN A 154 -6.55 11.72 13.74
C ASN A 154 -6.95 12.62 12.56
N ILE A 155 -6.24 12.51 11.43
CA ILE A 155 -6.54 13.31 10.24
C ILE A 155 -7.92 12.93 9.67
N LEU A 156 -8.28 11.65 9.60
CA LEU A 156 -9.61 11.24 9.11
C LEU A 156 -10.73 11.77 10.01
N ARG A 157 -10.52 11.83 11.33
CA ARG A 157 -11.49 12.42 12.27
C ARG A 157 -11.65 13.93 12.10
N GLU A 158 -10.62 14.64 11.63
CA GLU A 158 -10.76 16.06 11.26
C GLU A 158 -11.71 16.24 10.06
N PHE A 159 -11.71 15.31 9.11
CA PHE A 159 -12.54 15.38 7.90
C PHE A 159 -13.96 14.84 8.12
N TYR A 160 -14.09 13.75 8.88
CA TYR A 160 -15.31 12.95 8.93
C TYR A 160 -15.92 12.87 10.32
N GLY A 161 -15.22 13.29 11.38
CA GLY A 161 -15.70 13.23 12.76
C GLY A 161 -15.33 11.95 13.50
N GLN A 162 -15.80 11.84 14.75
CA GLN A 162 -15.30 10.87 15.74
C GLN A 162 -15.68 9.40 15.48
N GLY A 163 -16.46 9.11 14.44
CA GLY A 163 -16.86 7.76 14.06
C GLY A 163 -15.83 7.02 13.20
N ILE A 164 -14.64 7.58 12.98
CA ILE A 164 -13.56 6.91 12.25
C ILE A 164 -12.55 6.31 13.24
N PHE A 165 -12.15 5.07 12.96
CA PHE A 165 -11.13 4.36 13.70
C PHE A 165 -10.14 3.71 12.73
N VAL A 166 -8.88 3.58 13.14
CA VAL A 166 -7.85 2.87 12.40
C VAL A 166 -7.23 1.82 13.31
N GLY A 167 -7.14 0.60 12.80
CA GLY A 167 -6.47 -0.49 13.48
C GLY A 167 -5.65 -1.35 12.54
N VAL A 168 -4.97 -2.34 13.11
CA VAL A 168 -4.07 -3.21 12.36
C VAL A 168 -4.20 -4.67 12.78
N VAL A 169 -4.00 -5.58 11.83
CA VAL A 169 -3.93 -7.03 12.09
C VAL A 169 -2.78 -7.33 13.06
N GLU A 170 -1.59 -6.78 12.81
CA GLU A 170 -0.39 -7.00 13.63
C GLU A 170 0.13 -5.69 14.24
N GLY A 171 0.25 -5.66 15.57
CA GLY A 171 0.83 -4.51 16.29
C GLY A 171 -0.22 -3.55 16.84
N HIS A 172 -0.05 -2.25 16.60
CA HIS A 172 -0.80 -1.18 17.27
C HIS A 172 -1.32 -0.12 16.28
N PRO A 173 -2.59 0.35 16.40
CA PRO A 173 -3.61 -0.07 17.37
C PRO A 173 -4.21 -1.45 17.08
N SER A 174 -4.29 -2.31 18.10
CA SER A 174 -4.80 -3.68 17.95
C SER A 174 -6.33 -3.75 17.86
N ARG A 175 -6.87 -4.85 17.30
CA ARG A 175 -8.31 -5.16 17.25
C ARG A 175 -9.02 -4.90 18.60
N LYS A 176 -8.47 -5.43 19.70
CA LYS A 176 -9.06 -5.28 21.04
C LYS A 176 -9.14 -3.82 21.50
N GLN A 177 -8.14 -3.00 21.18
CA GLN A 177 -8.13 -1.59 21.52
C GLN A 177 -9.16 -0.82 20.69
N VAL A 178 -9.24 -1.10 19.39
CA VAL A 178 -10.20 -0.45 18.49
C VAL A 178 -11.64 -0.80 18.87
N VAL A 179 -11.95 -2.07 19.11
CA VAL A 179 -13.30 -2.49 19.55
C VAL A 179 -13.70 -1.78 20.85
N ARG A 180 -12.78 -1.65 21.81
CA ARG A 180 -13.04 -0.91 23.05
C ARG A 180 -13.34 0.57 22.77
N ALA A 181 -12.55 1.21 21.90
CA ALA A 181 -12.74 2.62 21.55
C ALA A 181 -14.08 2.85 20.83
N VAL A 182 -14.46 1.98 19.89
CA VAL A 182 -15.75 2.01 19.18
C VAL A 182 -16.92 1.93 20.17
N LEU A 183 -16.87 0.98 21.10
CA LEU A 183 -17.91 0.80 22.11
C LEU A 183 -18.00 1.99 23.08
N GLN A 184 -16.85 2.53 23.50
CA GLN A 184 -16.80 3.73 24.36
C GLN A 184 -17.36 4.97 23.67
N ALA A 185 -17.17 5.08 22.35
CA ALA A 185 -17.76 6.13 21.54
C ALA A 185 -19.27 5.93 21.25
N GLY A 186 -19.86 4.85 21.76
CA GLY A 186 -21.31 4.60 21.69
C GLY A 186 -21.78 3.90 20.42
N PHE A 187 -20.87 3.49 19.53
CA PHE A 187 -21.23 2.79 18.29
C PHE A 187 -21.55 1.32 18.54
N ARG A 188 -22.55 0.82 17.82
CA ARG A 188 -23.02 -0.58 17.90
C ARG A 188 -22.89 -1.35 16.58
N ARG A 189 -22.58 -0.63 15.49
CA ARG A 189 -22.36 -1.17 14.15
C ARG A 189 -21.09 -0.58 13.58
N VAL A 190 -20.33 -1.40 12.88
CA VAL A 190 -19.08 -1.00 12.23
C VAL A 190 -19.06 -1.44 10.78
N ARG A 191 -18.48 -0.61 9.93
CA ARG A 191 -18.02 -0.99 8.59
C ARG A 191 -16.53 -1.21 8.65
N LEU A 192 -16.08 -2.42 8.34
CA LEU A 192 -14.66 -2.72 8.14
C LEU A 192 -14.24 -2.29 6.74
N ILE A 193 -13.14 -1.55 6.65
CA ILE A 193 -12.59 -1.03 5.40
C ILE A 193 -11.12 -1.48 5.30
N PRO A 194 -10.76 -2.32 4.33
CA PRO A 194 -9.37 -2.67 4.07
C PRO A 194 -8.51 -1.42 3.81
N LEU A 195 -7.43 -1.25 4.55
CA LEU A 195 -6.40 -0.22 4.35
C LEU A 195 -5.12 -0.89 3.82
N MET A 196 -5.20 -1.38 2.58
CA MET A 196 -4.14 -2.06 1.85
C MET A 196 -4.23 -1.63 0.38
N ILE A 197 -3.11 -1.47 -0.32
CA ILE A 197 -3.16 -1.25 -1.79
C ILE A 197 -3.81 -2.46 -2.47
N VAL A 198 -3.48 -3.65 -2.00
CA VAL A 198 -3.99 -4.90 -2.52
C VAL A 198 -4.38 -5.79 -1.35
N ALA A 199 -5.68 -6.10 -1.23
CA ALA A 199 -6.17 -7.05 -0.24
C ALA A 199 -5.93 -8.49 -0.75
N GLY A 200 -4.84 -9.11 -0.29
CA GLY A 200 -4.56 -10.52 -0.54
C GLY A 200 -5.53 -11.44 0.18
N VAL A 201 -5.56 -12.72 -0.20
CA VAL A 201 -6.49 -13.72 0.39
C VAL A 201 -6.31 -13.80 1.91
N HIS A 202 -5.07 -13.90 2.40
CA HIS A 202 -4.78 -13.92 3.84
C HIS A 202 -5.29 -12.68 4.57
N PHE A 203 -5.16 -11.50 3.96
CA PHE A 203 -5.66 -10.27 4.58
C PHE A 203 -7.19 -10.24 4.66
N ILE A 204 -7.88 -10.83 3.68
CA ILE A 204 -9.34 -10.98 3.73
C ILE A 204 -9.76 -12.02 4.77
N GLU A 205 -8.99 -13.10 4.90
CA GLU A 205 -9.20 -14.13 5.93
C GLU A 205 -9.11 -13.53 7.34
N ASP A 206 -8.06 -12.73 7.60
CA ASP A 206 -7.86 -12.00 8.86
C ASP A 206 -8.95 -10.96 9.13
N LEU A 207 -9.60 -10.45 8.08
CA LEU A 207 -10.65 -9.45 8.22
C LEU A 207 -12.02 -10.08 8.51
N CYS A 208 -12.37 -11.19 7.85
CA CYS A 208 -13.77 -11.64 7.81
C CYS A 208 -14.03 -13.15 7.95
N ASP A 209 -13.02 -14.04 7.99
CA ASP A 209 -13.25 -15.47 7.69
C ASP A 209 -13.24 -16.41 8.91
N ASN A 210 -12.70 -16.00 10.06
CA ASN A 210 -12.56 -16.89 11.23
C ASN A 210 -12.97 -16.22 12.55
N ASN A 211 -13.05 -17.00 13.64
CA ASN A 211 -13.45 -16.49 14.97
C ASN A 211 -12.48 -15.43 15.55
N ASP A 212 -11.25 -15.39 15.04
CA ASP A 212 -10.23 -14.42 15.40
C ASP A 212 -10.14 -13.25 14.42
N SER A 213 -11.00 -13.21 13.39
CA SER A 213 -11.06 -12.11 12.43
C SER A 213 -11.57 -10.81 13.05
N TRP A 214 -11.43 -9.71 12.31
CA TRP A 214 -11.81 -8.38 12.77
C TRP A 214 -13.30 -8.20 13.12
#